data_AF-A0A3A5RDA8-F1
#
_entry.id   AF-A0A3A5RDA8-F1
#
_cell.length_a   1.000
_cell.length_b   1.000
_cell.length_c   1.000
_cell.angle_alpha   90.00
_cell.angle_beta   90.00
_cell.angle_gamma   90.00
#
_symmetry.space_group_name_H-M   'P 1'
#
loop_
_entity.id
_entity.type
_entity.pdbx_description
1 polymer ?
#
loop_
_entity_poly.entity_id
_entity_poly.type
_entity_poly.pdbx_seq_one_letter_code
_entity_poly.pdbx_strand_id
1 'polypeptide(L)'
;MKTWTGEQLAILDSEYPTADLKELARRLDKTLSAVKTKALIRKLRRSPRISFWNSERLDKLKKLYPNHTNEEIAQILGTTYSAVNGVAFKLRLFKSKEFKFQCASKSFFPKGHQPMNKGRKQTEYMSEEQLAKTKATRFKKGHVPKNHKPVGYERITRDGYIEVKTAEPNVFELKHRLVWIEHNGEIPPGYNIQFKDGNRQNVSIENLYMISRSEQLKKENSLYARYPEDVQYLIKLKGALNRQINKATKKNES
;
A
#
# COMPACT_ATOMS: atom_id res chain seq x y z
N MET A 1 50.37 1.51 32.49
CA MET A 1 49.42 0.64 31.75
C MET A 1 49.43 -0.73 32.38
N LYS A 2 48.27 -1.29 32.81
CA LYS A 2 48.20 -2.71 33.24
C LYS A 2 48.51 -3.57 32.01
N THR A 3 49.72 -4.10 31.93
CA THR A 3 50.16 -4.99 30.85
C THR A 3 49.44 -6.34 30.94
N TRP A 4 49.32 -7.02 29.81
CA TRP A 4 48.78 -8.38 29.73
C TRP A 4 49.95 -9.36 29.86
N THR A 5 49.88 -10.29 30.82
CA THR A 5 50.89 -11.35 30.94
C THR A 5 50.64 -12.48 29.94
N GLY A 6 51.65 -13.28 29.63
CA GLY A 6 51.52 -14.44 28.75
C GLY A 6 50.44 -15.43 29.21
N GLU A 7 50.37 -15.67 30.53
CA GLU A 7 49.35 -16.51 31.17
C GLU A 7 47.93 -15.94 31.01
N GLN A 8 47.76 -14.62 31.20
CA GLN A 8 46.48 -13.96 30.99
C GLN A 8 46.00 -14.06 29.53
N LEU A 9 46.93 -14.04 28.57
CA LEU A 9 46.61 -14.22 27.15
C LEU A 9 46.24 -15.67 26.83
N ALA A 10 46.94 -16.65 27.41
CA ALA A 10 46.62 -18.06 27.22
C ALA A 10 45.22 -18.41 27.76
N ILE A 11 44.87 -17.91 28.96
CA ILE A 11 43.54 -18.06 29.56
C ILE A 11 42.47 -17.35 28.73
N LEU A 12 42.77 -16.16 28.19
CA LEU A 12 41.85 -15.46 27.31
C LEU A 12 41.58 -16.25 26.03
N ASP A 13 42.61 -16.80 25.38
CA ASP A 13 42.45 -17.51 24.11
C ASP A 13 41.65 -18.82 24.26
N SER A 14 41.86 -19.56 25.35
CA SER A 14 41.18 -20.83 25.58
C SER A 14 39.73 -20.66 26.07
N GLU A 15 39.48 -19.72 26.98
CA GLU A 15 38.21 -19.66 27.70
C GLU A 15 37.26 -18.55 27.22
N TYR A 16 37.75 -17.52 26.50
CA TYR A 16 36.89 -16.46 25.97
C TYR A 16 35.72 -16.95 25.09
N PRO A 17 35.84 -18.05 24.30
CA PRO A 17 34.74 -18.53 23.49
C PRO A 17 33.49 -18.98 24.27
N THR A 18 33.63 -19.41 25.54
CA THR A 18 32.54 -20.06 26.31
C THR A 18 32.33 -19.46 27.70
N ALA A 19 33.33 -18.84 28.31
CA ALA A 19 33.26 -18.37 29.70
C ALA A 19 32.27 -17.20 29.88
N ASP A 20 31.70 -17.09 31.08
CA ASP A 20 31.02 -15.87 31.51
C ASP A 20 32.02 -14.71 31.57
N LEU A 21 31.68 -13.60 30.92
CA LEU A 21 32.64 -12.50 30.75
C LEU A 21 32.89 -11.73 32.05
N LYS A 22 31.94 -11.70 32.98
CA LYS A 22 32.14 -11.01 34.27
C LYS A 22 33.12 -11.82 35.12
N GLU A 23 32.93 -13.13 35.17
CA GLU A 23 33.82 -14.02 35.90
C GLU A 23 35.22 -14.11 35.26
N LEU A 24 35.30 -14.20 33.93
CA LEU A 24 36.58 -14.16 33.21
C LEU A 24 37.34 -12.85 33.47
N ALA A 25 36.63 -11.71 33.48
CA ALA A 25 37.24 -10.41 33.78
C ALA A 25 37.76 -10.34 35.21
N ARG A 26 37.01 -10.87 36.18
CA ARG A 26 37.42 -10.97 37.59
C ARG A 26 38.67 -11.83 37.74
N ARG A 27 38.73 -13.00 37.10
CA ARG A 27 39.88 -13.92 37.19
C ARG A 27 41.14 -13.36 36.54
N LEU A 28 41.00 -12.54 35.49
CA LEU A 28 42.12 -11.90 34.81
C LEU A 28 42.59 -10.59 35.48
N ASP A 29 41.93 -10.13 36.55
CA ASP A 29 42.12 -8.79 37.13
C ASP A 29 42.06 -7.67 36.07
N LYS A 30 41.07 -7.76 35.18
CA LYS A 30 40.82 -6.79 34.10
C LYS A 30 39.37 -6.32 34.12
N THR A 31 39.13 -5.15 33.53
CA THR A 31 37.75 -4.70 33.29
C THR A 31 37.12 -5.50 32.15
N LEU A 32 35.79 -5.65 32.18
CA LEU A 32 35.02 -6.30 31.13
C LEU A 32 35.32 -5.71 29.74
N SER A 33 35.47 -4.39 29.66
CA SER A 33 35.83 -3.68 28.43
C SER A 33 37.24 -4.03 27.96
N ALA A 34 38.23 -4.11 28.85
CA ALA A 34 39.59 -4.50 28.50
C ALA A 34 39.66 -5.93 27.95
N VAL A 35 38.90 -6.87 28.54
CA VAL A 35 38.78 -8.24 28.03
C VAL A 35 38.17 -8.26 26.62
N LYS A 36 37.06 -7.55 26.39
CA LYS A 36 36.42 -7.44 25.07
C LYS A 36 37.33 -6.82 24.02
N THR A 37 37.99 -5.72 24.35
CA THR A 37 38.93 -5.04 23.43
C THR A 37 40.12 -5.93 23.10
N LYS A 38 40.69 -6.63 24.09
CA LYS A 38 41.82 -7.53 23.83
C LYS A 38 41.42 -8.73 22.98
N ALA A 39 40.26 -9.30 23.23
CA ALA A 39 39.72 -10.38 22.42
C ALA A 39 39.43 -9.94 20.97
N LEU A 40 38.93 -8.71 20.76
CA LEU A 40 38.74 -8.13 19.44
C LEU A 40 40.07 -8.00 18.69
N ILE A 41 41.12 -7.46 19.34
CA ILE A 41 42.47 -7.34 18.77
C ILE A 41 43.02 -8.72 18.37
N ARG A 42 42.76 -9.74 19.19
CA ARG A 42 43.16 -11.13 18.94
C ARG A 42 42.21 -11.88 18.00
N LYS A 43 41.18 -11.23 17.47
CA LYS A 43 40.16 -11.80 16.56
C LYS A 43 39.42 -13.03 17.13
N LEU A 44 39.34 -13.12 18.46
CA LEU A 44 38.61 -14.20 19.13
C LEU A 44 37.11 -14.03 18.94
N ARG A 45 36.42 -15.13 18.63
CA ARG A 45 34.95 -15.15 18.48
C ARG A 45 34.32 -15.96 19.60
N ARG A 46 33.18 -15.49 20.08
CA ARG A 46 32.36 -16.21 21.06
C ARG A 46 31.57 -17.31 20.38
N SER A 47 31.38 -18.44 21.08
CA SER A 47 30.61 -19.57 20.59
C SER A 47 29.15 -19.14 20.35
N PRO A 48 28.52 -19.51 19.23
CA PRO A 48 27.10 -19.23 19.01
C PRO A 48 26.18 -19.82 20.08
N ARG A 49 26.62 -20.87 20.80
CA ARG A 49 25.83 -21.55 21.85
C ARG A 49 25.60 -20.68 23.09
N ILE A 50 26.55 -19.79 23.40
CA ILE A 50 26.46 -18.87 24.54
C ILE A 50 25.81 -17.53 24.17
N SER A 51 25.51 -17.31 22.89
CA SER A 51 24.65 -16.20 22.48
C SER A 51 23.29 -16.35 23.15
N PHE A 52 22.70 -15.24 23.59
CA PHE A 52 21.32 -15.28 24.05
C PHE A 52 20.41 -15.86 22.97
N TRP A 53 20.59 -15.45 21.71
CA TRP A 53 19.92 -16.02 20.55
C TRP A 53 20.68 -17.24 20.02
N ASN A 54 20.65 -18.32 20.80
CA ASN A 54 21.15 -19.64 20.40
C ASN A 54 20.10 -20.41 19.58
N SER A 55 20.48 -21.58 19.04
CA SER A 55 19.60 -22.39 18.19
C SER A 55 18.26 -22.73 18.82
N GLU A 56 18.23 -23.01 20.13
CA GLU A 56 17.01 -23.37 20.86
C GLU A 56 16.02 -22.20 20.96
N ARG A 57 16.51 -21.01 21.36
CA ARG A 57 15.66 -19.81 21.44
C ARG A 57 15.23 -19.31 20.06
N LEU A 58 16.06 -19.50 19.04
CA LEU A 58 15.68 -19.19 17.65
C LEU A 58 14.58 -20.13 17.14
N ASP A 59 14.66 -21.42 17.47
CA ASP A 59 13.60 -22.39 17.15
C ASP A 59 12.29 -22.04 17.89
N LYS A 60 12.38 -21.73 19.18
CA LYS A 60 11.23 -21.27 19.97
C LYS A 60 10.62 -19.98 19.42
N LEU A 61 11.45 -19.01 19.01
CA LEU A 61 10.98 -17.79 18.34
C LEU A 61 10.22 -18.12 17.05
N LYS A 62 10.78 -18.97 16.18
CA LYS A 62 10.13 -19.36 14.91
C LYS A 62 8.77 -20.02 15.13
N LYS A 63 8.66 -20.87 16.16
CA LYS A 63 7.41 -21.55 16.53
C LYS A 63 6.35 -20.59 17.09
N LEU A 64 6.75 -19.66 17.95
CA LEU A 64 5.82 -18.73 18.61
C LEU A 64 5.43 -17.55 17.71
N TYR A 65 6.33 -17.10 16.82
CA TYR A 65 6.17 -15.85 16.08
C TYR A 65 4.87 -15.74 15.29
N PRO A 66 4.38 -16.77 14.56
CA PRO A 66 3.16 -16.66 13.79
C PRO A 66 1.92 -16.22 14.60
N ASN A 67 1.84 -16.61 15.88
CA ASN A 67 0.59 -16.56 16.65
C ASN A 67 0.70 -15.79 17.98
N HIS A 68 1.79 -15.06 18.23
CA HIS A 68 1.97 -14.24 19.43
C HIS A 68 2.44 -12.84 19.05
N THR A 69 2.14 -11.85 19.88
CA THR A 69 2.73 -10.51 19.80
C THR A 69 4.21 -10.57 20.14
N ASN A 70 4.98 -9.57 19.69
CA ASN A 70 6.39 -9.51 20.05
C ASN A 70 6.59 -9.24 21.55
N GLU A 71 5.62 -8.63 22.21
CA GLU A 71 5.62 -8.40 23.67
C GLU A 71 5.47 -9.71 24.43
N GLU A 72 4.49 -10.55 24.07
CA GLU A 72 4.31 -11.88 24.68
C GLU A 72 5.55 -12.76 24.47
N ILE A 73 6.12 -12.75 23.26
CA ILE A 73 7.35 -13.51 22.96
C ILE A 73 8.52 -13.01 23.80
N ALA A 74 8.65 -11.69 23.99
CA ALA A 74 9.69 -11.10 24.80
C ALA A 74 9.59 -11.56 26.27
N GLN A 75 8.38 -11.56 26.83
CA GLN A 75 8.10 -12.08 28.17
C GLN A 75 8.42 -13.58 28.28
N ILE A 76 7.98 -14.40 27.33
CA ILE A 76 8.21 -15.85 27.32
C ILE A 76 9.70 -16.21 27.23
N LEU A 77 10.48 -15.42 26.48
CA LEU A 77 11.92 -15.67 26.29
C LEU A 77 12.80 -14.96 27.31
N GLY A 78 12.24 -14.07 28.15
CA GLY A 78 13.00 -13.26 29.10
C GLY A 78 13.91 -12.24 28.40
N THR A 79 13.42 -11.59 27.35
CA THR A 79 14.15 -10.58 26.57
C THR A 79 13.32 -9.31 26.36
N THR A 80 13.82 -8.38 25.56
CA THR A 80 13.11 -7.13 25.25
C THR A 80 12.35 -7.25 23.92
N TYR A 81 11.25 -6.51 23.81
CA TYR A 81 10.49 -6.36 22.57
C TYR A 81 11.40 -6.04 21.37
N SER A 82 12.30 -5.06 21.53
CA SER A 82 13.20 -4.60 20.47
C SER A 82 14.15 -5.70 20.00
N ALA A 83 14.63 -6.55 20.92
CA ALA A 83 15.48 -7.68 20.57
C ALA A 83 14.71 -8.74 19.75
N VAL A 84 13.48 -9.07 20.16
CA VAL A 84 12.59 -9.97 19.39
C VAL A 84 12.33 -9.40 18.00
N ASN A 85 11.98 -8.11 17.91
CA ASN A 85 11.69 -7.44 16.65
C ASN A 85 12.88 -7.48 15.69
N GLY A 86 14.08 -7.12 16.17
CA GLY A 86 15.30 -7.13 15.36
C GLY A 86 15.67 -8.52 14.83
N VAL A 87 15.54 -9.56 15.67
CA VAL A 87 15.83 -10.94 15.24
C VAL A 87 14.77 -11.47 14.28
N ALA A 88 13.49 -11.23 14.56
CA ALA A 88 12.42 -11.62 13.66
C ALA A 88 12.54 -10.96 12.29
N PHE A 89 12.91 -9.67 12.25
CA PHE A 89 13.20 -8.96 11.01
C PHE A 89 14.36 -9.60 10.23
N LYS A 90 15.48 -9.87 10.91
CA LYS A 90 16.65 -10.54 10.31
C LYS A 90 16.30 -11.93 9.76
N LEU A 91 15.41 -12.65 10.43
CA LEU A 91 14.92 -13.98 10.03
C LEU A 91 13.73 -13.93 9.06
N ARG A 92 13.24 -12.73 8.71
CA ARG A 92 12.06 -12.52 7.85
C ARG A 92 10.85 -13.32 8.30
N LEU A 93 10.60 -13.34 9.61
CA LEU A 93 9.44 -14.01 10.17
C LEU A 93 8.19 -13.13 10.01
N PHE A 94 7.07 -13.76 9.71
CA PHE A 94 5.78 -13.10 9.55
C PHE A 94 4.75 -13.71 10.52
N LYS A 95 3.84 -12.86 11.00
CA LYS A 95 2.64 -13.31 11.71
C LYS A 95 1.71 -14.05 10.74
N SER A 96 0.96 -15.04 11.22
CA SER A 96 -0.05 -15.76 10.45
C SER A 96 -1.17 -14.81 10.01
N LYS A 97 -1.89 -15.15 8.94
CA LYS A 97 -2.99 -14.30 8.45
C LYS A 97 -4.11 -14.22 9.48
N GLU A 98 -4.35 -15.33 10.17
CA GLU A 98 -5.34 -15.53 11.21
C GLU A 98 -5.02 -14.63 12.41
N PHE A 99 -3.77 -14.63 12.87
CA PHE A 99 -3.33 -13.77 13.97
C PHE A 99 -3.42 -12.29 13.62
N LYS A 100 -3.01 -11.91 12.40
CA LYS A 100 -3.16 -10.52 11.92
C LYS A 100 -4.62 -10.09 11.89
N PHE A 101 -5.50 -10.96 11.38
CA PHE A 101 -6.94 -10.68 11.33
C PHE A 101 -7.53 -10.55 12.73
N GLN A 102 -7.19 -11.45 13.65
CA GLN A 102 -7.64 -11.38 15.04
C GLN A 102 -7.18 -10.10 15.75
N CYS A 103 -5.95 -9.64 15.50
CA CYS A 103 -5.47 -8.38 16.05
C CYS A 103 -6.22 -7.18 15.45
N ALA A 104 -6.43 -7.17 14.13
CA ALA A 104 -7.09 -6.09 13.43
C ALA A 104 -8.59 -6.00 13.76
N SER A 105 -9.27 -7.15 13.90
CA SER A 105 -10.71 -7.21 14.13
C SER A 105 -11.14 -6.58 15.45
N LYS A 106 -10.26 -6.54 16.46
CA LYS A 106 -10.50 -5.83 17.74
C LYS A 106 -10.72 -4.32 17.55
N SER A 107 -10.20 -3.74 16.48
CA SER A 107 -10.35 -2.30 16.18
C SER A 107 -11.49 -2.02 15.20
N PHE A 108 -12.22 -3.03 14.73
CA PHE A 108 -13.33 -2.84 13.80
C PHE A 108 -14.59 -2.43 14.54
N PHE A 109 -15.30 -1.45 13.99
CA PHE A 109 -16.66 -1.18 14.42
C PHE A 109 -17.56 -2.35 14.01
N PRO A 110 -18.33 -2.95 14.93
CA PRO A 110 -19.22 -4.07 14.60
C PRO A 110 -20.30 -3.62 13.61
N LYS A 111 -20.84 -4.57 12.85
CA LYS A 111 -21.94 -4.29 11.91
C LYS A 111 -23.12 -3.68 12.69
N GLY A 112 -23.57 -2.51 12.25
CA GLY A 112 -24.65 -1.77 12.92
C GLY A 112 -24.19 -0.80 14.01
N HIS A 113 -22.88 -0.70 14.28
CA HIS A 113 -22.32 0.29 15.21
C HIS A 113 -22.79 1.71 14.84
N GLN A 114 -23.46 2.36 15.79
CA GLN A 114 -23.88 3.75 15.66
C GLN A 114 -22.86 4.64 16.37
N PRO A 115 -22.19 5.56 15.65
CA PRO A 115 -21.32 6.54 16.27
C PRO A 115 -22.08 7.37 17.33
N MET A 116 -21.42 7.69 18.44
CA MET A 116 -22.00 8.45 19.56
C MET A 116 -22.56 9.83 19.16
N ASN A 117 -22.08 10.38 18.05
CA ASN A 117 -22.49 11.68 17.51
C ASN A 117 -23.55 11.59 16.40
N LYS A 118 -24.04 10.40 16.04
CA LYS A 118 -25.03 10.25 14.98
C LYS A 118 -26.33 11.00 15.35
N GLY A 119 -26.76 11.91 14.48
CA GLY A 119 -27.99 12.69 14.64
C GLY A 119 -27.91 13.83 15.67
N ARG A 120 -26.78 13.98 16.36
CA ARG A 120 -26.56 15.03 17.36
C ARG A 120 -25.92 16.26 16.73
N LYS A 121 -26.29 17.45 17.20
CA LYS A 121 -25.61 18.69 16.80
C LYS A 121 -24.21 18.72 17.40
N GLN A 122 -23.27 19.40 16.73
CA GLN A 122 -21.87 19.49 17.19
C GLN A 122 -21.76 20.04 18.63
N THR A 123 -22.63 20.98 18.98
CA THR A 123 -22.73 21.58 20.33
C THR A 123 -23.16 20.60 21.40
N GLU A 124 -23.81 19.49 21.04
CA GLU A 124 -24.32 18.52 22.01
C GLU A 124 -23.26 17.51 22.43
N TYR A 125 -22.23 17.26 21.61
CA TYR A 125 -21.20 16.24 21.88
C TYR A 125 -19.77 16.79 21.95
N MET A 126 -19.55 18.06 21.66
CA MET A 126 -18.25 18.72 21.82
C MET A 126 -18.32 19.80 22.91
N SER A 127 -17.27 19.90 23.72
CA SER A 127 -17.09 20.99 24.69
C SER A 127 -16.81 22.33 23.99
N GLU A 128 -17.03 23.44 24.71
CA GLU A 128 -16.78 24.79 24.22
C GLU A 128 -15.32 25.00 23.78
N GLU A 129 -14.36 24.46 24.53
CA GLU A 129 -12.94 24.49 24.16
C GLU A 129 -12.65 23.79 22.83
N GLN A 130 -13.26 22.61 22.62
CA GLN A 130 -13.11 21.86 21.38
C GLN A 130 -13.79 22.56 20.20
N LEU A 131 -14.93 23.21 20.44
CA LEU A 131 -15.59 24.04 19.45
C LEU A 131 -14.72 25.23 19.04
N ALA A 132 -14.08 25.91 19.99
CA ALA A 132 -13.16 27.01 19.74
C ALA A 132 -11.95 26.57 18.90
N LYS A 133 -11.31 25.44 19.26
CA LYS A 133 -10.18 24.87 18.49
C LYS A 133 -10.56 24.50 17.06
N THR A 134 -11.72 23.87 16.88
CA THR A 134 -12.17 23.44 15.54
C THR A 134 -12.70 24.60 14.69
N LYS A 135 -13.08 25.74 15.28
CA LYS A 135 -13.63 26.88 14.54
C LYS A 135 -12.70 27.40 13.44
N ALA A 136 -11.38 27.34 13.66
CA ALA A 136 -10.37 27.80 12.71
C ALA A 136 -10.32 26.96 11.41
N THR A 137 -10.67 25.67 11.47
CA THR A 137 -10.58 24.74 10.33
C THR A 137 -11.92 24.48 9.64
N ARG A 138 -13.01 25.10 10.12
CA ARG A 138 -14.34 24.94 9.50
C ARG A 138 -14.41 25.69 8.19
N PHE A 139 -14.93 25.03 7.16
CA PHE A 139 -15.29 25.72 5.92
C PHE A 139 -16.36 26.77 6.21
N LYS A 140 -16.10 28.01 5.80
CA LYS A 140 -17.08 29.09 5.87
C LYS A 140 -18.14 28.89 4.79
N LYS A 141 -19.37 29.36 5.02
CA LYS A 141 -20.40 29.37 3.97
C LYS A 141 -19.89 30.15 2.75
N GLY A 142 -20.03 29.57 1.55
CA GLY A 142 -19.51 30.15 0.32
C GLY A 142 -18.00 29.95 0.10
N HIS A 143 -17.32 29.13 0.90
CA HIS A 143 -15.91 28.83 0.70
C HIS A 143 -15.71 28.06 -0.61
N VAL A 144 -15.06 28.70 -1.59
CA VAL A 144 -14.68 28.11 -2.87
C VAL A 144 -13.30 27.44 -2.71
N PRO A 145 -13.14 26.15 -3.04
CA PRO A 145 -11.85 25.48 -2.98
C PRO A 145 -10.81 26.15 -3.89
N LYS A 146 -9.53 26.15 -3.48
CA LYS A 146 -8.42 26.75 -4.26
C LYS A 146 -8.32 26.20 -5.70
N ASN A 147 -8.70 24.95 -5.91
CA ASN A 147 -8.62 24.29 -7.22
C ASN A 147 -9.86 24.53 -8.09
N HIS A 148 -10.80 25.36 -7.63
CA HIS A 148 -11.95 25.74 -8.41
C HIS A 148 -11.53 26.43 -9.71
N LYS A 149 -12.23 26.11 -10.79
CA LYS A 149 -12.01 26.66 -12.12
C LYS A 149 -13.25 27.41 -12.56
N PRO A 150 -13.13 28.60 -13.18
CA PRO A 150 -14.30 29.34 -13.65
C PRO A 150 -15.01 28.62 -14.81
N VAL A 151 -16.28 28.94 -15.04
CA VAL A 151 -16.99 28.59 -16.28
C VAL A 151 -16.18 29.09 -17.49
N GLY A 152 -16.10 28.28 -18.54
CA GLY A 152 -15.23 28.48 -19.69
C GLY A 152 -13.84 27.85 -19.58
N TYR A 153 -13.45 27.34 -18.40
CA TYR A 153 -12.18 26.63 -18.24
C TYR A 153 -12.15 25.35 -19.08
N GLU A 154 -11.10 25.20 -19.89
CA GLU A 154 -10.87 24.02 -20.72
C GLU A 154 -9.88 23.05 -20.05
N ARG A 155 -10.11 21.75 -20.24
CA ARG A 155 -9.18 20.70 -19.85
C ARG A 155 -9.15 19.56 -20.85
N ILE A 156 -8.04 18.85 -20.86
CA ILE A 156 -7.89 17.62 -21.65
C ILE A 156 -8.16 16.43 -20.71
N THR A 157 -9.05 15.53 -21.13
CA THR A 157 -9.36 14.30 -20.40
C THR A 157 -8.24 13.27 -20.57
N ARG A 158 -8.25 12.22 -19.74
CA ARG A 158 -7.33 11.09 -19.89
C ARG A 158 -7.38 10.47 -21.30
N ASP A 159 -8.56 10.49 -21.91
CA ASP A 159 -8.80 9.97 -23.25
C ASP A 159 -8.45 10.99 -24.37
N GLY A 160 -7.94 12.18 -24.02
CA GLY A 160 -7.49 13.16 -25.00
C GLY A 160 -8.58 14.07 -25.59
N TYR A 161 -9.81 14.04 -25.06
CA TYR A 161 -10.87 14.97 -25.45
C TYR A 161 -10.73 16.30 -24.71
N ILE A 162 -11.14 17.39 -25.34
CA ILE A 162 -11.27 18.70 -24.69
C ILE A 162 -12.65 18.81 -24.05
N GLU A 163 -12.70 19.13 -22.76
CA GLU A 163 -13.90 19.47 -22.01
C GLU A 163 -13.87 20.95 -21.61
N VAL A 164 -15.02 21.61 -21.70
CA VAL A 164 -15.23 22.99 -21.26
C VAL A 164 -16.16 22.97 -20.07
N LYS A 165 -15.83 23.71 -19.01
CA LYS A 165 -16.74 23.91 -17.88
C LYS A 165 -17.90 24.79 -18.31
N THR A 166 -19.12 24.26 -18.41
CA THR A 166 -20.31 25.00 -18.86
C THR A 166 -21.14 25.57 -17.72
N ALA A 167 -21.10 24.94 -16.53
CA ALA A 167 -21.83 25.43 -15.36
C ALA A 167 -21.15 25.08 -14.02
N GLU A 168 -21.59 25.78 -12.97
CA GLU A 168 -21.18 25.55 -11.59
C GLU A 168 -21.95 24.38 -10.94
N PRO A 169 -21.35 23.64 -9.97
CA PRO A 169 -19.98 23.77 -9.47
C PRO A 169 -18.90 23.07 -10.33
N ASN A 170 -19.25 22.01 -11.05
CA ASN A 170 -18.31 21.20 -11.86
C ASN A 170 -19.05 20.48 -13.01
N VAL A 171 -19.83 21.21 -13.80
CA VAL A 171 -20.46 20.66 -15.01
C VAL A 171 -19.50 20.90 -16.18
N PHE A 172 -19.01 19.81 -16.76
CA PHE A 172 -18.10 19.82 -17.90
C PHE A 172 -18.75 19.11 -19.08
N GLU A 173 -18.68 19.75 -20.25
CA GLU A 173 -19.19 19.20 -21.49
C GLU A 173 -18.08 19.10 -22.53
N LEU A 174 -18.21 18.12 -23.43
CA LEU A 174 -17.22 17.88 -24.47
C LEU A 174 -17.27 18.99 -25.51
N LYS A 175 -16.13 19.66 -25.74
CA LYS A 175 -16.01 20.83 -26.63
C LYS A 175 -16.53 20.54 -28.05
N HIS A 176 -16.24 19.36 -28.59
CA HIS A 176 -16.70 18.97 -29.93
C HIS A 176 -18.21 18.82 -30.05
N ARG A 177 -18.92 18.49 -28.97
CA ARG A 177 -20.38 18.46 -28.96
C ARG A 177 -20.94 19.88 -28.93
N LEU A 178 -20.33 20.78 -28.15
CA LEU A 178 -20.72 22.19 -28.10
C LEU A 178 -20.57 22.86 -29.47
N VAL A 179 -19.40 22.68 -30.12
CA VAL A 179 -19.14 23.21 -31.47
C VAL A 179 -20.11 22.63 -32.51
N TRP A 180 -20.43 21.33 -32.42
CA TRP A 180 -21.44 20.75 -33.29
C TRP A 180 -22.82 21.37 -33.09
N ILE A 181 -23.25 21.54 -31.84
CA ILE A 181 -24.57 22.10 -31.51
C ILE A 181 -24.70 23.55 -32.00
N GLU A 182 -23.64 24.34 -31.86
CA GLU A 182 -23.59 25.73 -32.33
C GLU A 182 -23.78 25.85 -33.85
N HIS A 183 -23.20 24.95 -34.65
CA HIS A 183 -23.28 25.01 -36.11
C HIS A 183 -24.45 24.22 -36.72
N ASN A 184 -24.73 23.01 -36.21
CA ASN A 184 -25.61 22.02 -36.84
C ASN A 184 -26.87 21.73 -36.02
N GLY A 185 -26.97 22.24 -34.79
CA GLY A 185 -28.10 22.02 -33.89
C GLY A 185 -27.97 20.77 -33.00
N GLU A 186 -29.08 20.42 -32.34
CA GLU A 186 -29.10 19.38 -31.30
C GLU A 186 -28.64 18.01 -31.81
N ILE A 187 -27.92 17.27 -30.95
CA ILE A 187 -27.48 15.90 -31.25
C ILE A 187 -28.61 14.94 -30.84
N PRO A 188 -29.22 14.20 -31.78
CA PRO A 188 -30.33 13.31 -31.44
C PRO A 188 -29.90 12.19 -30.48
N PRO A 189 -30.82 11.67 -29.64
CA PRO A 189 -30.54 10.56 -28.76
C PRO A 189 -30.00 9.35 -29.53
N GLY A 190 -28.88 8.79 -29.08
CA GLY A 190 -28.25 7.62 -29.72
C GLY A 190 -27.23 7.96 -30.80
N TYR A 191 -27.00 9.24 -31.09
CA TYR A 191 -25.92 9.70 -31.97
C TYR A 191 -24.71 10.20 -31.16
N ASN A 192 -23.54 10.11 -31.78
CA ASN A 192 -22.26 10.60 -31.27
C ASN A 192 -21.61 11.49 -32.33
N ILE A 193 -20.79 12.43 -31.87
CA ILE A 193 -19.94 13.25 -32.72
C ILE A 193 -18.52 12.69 -32.68
N GLN A 194 -17.93 12.47 -33.85
CA GLN A 194 -16.63 11.85 -34.04
C GLN A 194 -15.72 12.73 -34.91
N PHE A 195 -14.42 12.41 -34.91
CA PHE A 195 -13.36 13.17 -35.58
C PHE A 195 -12.89 12.41 -36.81
N LYS A 196 -12.91 13.03 -37.99
CA LYS A 196 -12.51 12.40 -39.26
C LYS A 196 -11.01 12.04 -39.27
N ASP A 197 -10.18 12.89 -38.69
CA ASP A 197 -8.73 12.70 -38.58
C ASP A 197 -8.29 11.82 -37.40
N GLY A 198 -9.22 11.41 -36.52
CA GLY A 198 -8.93 10.68 -35.29
C GLY A 198 -8.25 11.51 -34.19
N ASN A 199 -7.96 12.79 -34.42
CA ASN A 199 -7.38 13.69 -33.44
C ASN A 199 -8.47 14.37 -32.61
N ARG A 200 -8.62 13.89 -31.36
CA ARG A 200 -9.65 14.32 -30.40
C ARG A 200 -9.53 15.79 -29.94
N GLN A 201 -8.45 16.47 -30.32
CA GLN A 201 -8.21 17.88 -30.04
C GLN A 201 -8.49 18.80 -31.24
N ASN A 202 -8.66 18.25 -32.45
CA ASN A 202 -9.01 19.03 -33.64
C ASN A 202 -10.52 19.24 -33.72
N VAL A 203 -11.00 20.30 -33.08
CA VAL A 203 -12.44 20.60 -32.92
C VAL A 203 -13.00 21.49 -34.05
N SER A 204 -12.42 21.47 -35.25
CA SER A 204 -13.00 22.19 -36.38
C SER A 204 -14.28 21.49 -36.85
N ILE A 205 -15.33 22.26 -37.16
CA ILE A 205 -16.63 21.70 -37.60
C ILE A 205 -16.48 20.79 -38.83
N GLU A 206 -15.55 21.11 -39.73
CA GLU A 206 -15.24 20.30 -40.91
C GLU A 206 -14.64 18.94 -40.58
N ASN A 207 -13.93 18.82 -39.46
CA ASN A 207 -13.36 17.57 -38.96
C ASN A 207 -14.38 16.74 -38.15
N LEU A 208 -15.53 17.32 -37.79
CA LEU A 208 -16.57 16.64 -37.04
C LEU A 208 -17.59 15.96 -37.97
N TYR A 209 -18.10 14.82 -37.54
CA TYR A 209 -19.24 14.17 -38.17
C TYR A 209 -20.12 13.48 -37.13
N MET A 210 -21.41 13.40 -37.43
CA MET A 210 -22.38 12.69 -36.61
C MET A 210 -22.54 11.25 -37.10
N ILE A 211 -22.51 10.31 -36.18
CA ILE A 211 -22.73 8.88 -36.46
C ILE A 211 -23.62 8.27 -35.39
N SER A 212 -24.51 7.36 -35.78
CA SER A 212 -25.31 6.62 -34.80
C SER A 212 -24.42 5.65 -34.01
N ARG A 213 -24.71 5.44 -32.73
CA ARG A 213 -23.94 4.50 -31.89
C ARG A 213 -23.87 3.08 -32.47
N SER A 214 -24.95 2.64 -33.13
CA SER A 214 -25.03 1.33 -33.76
C SER A 214 -24.13 1.23 -34.99
N GLU A 215 -24.08 2.26 -35.84
CA GLU A 215 -23.18 2.30 -37.00
C GLU A 215 -21.73 2.44 -36.57
N GLN A 216 -21.45 3.30 -35.59
CA GLN A 216 -20.12 3.47 -35.04
C GLN A 216 -19.58 2.15 -34.48
N LEU A 217 -20.43 1.40 -33.77
CA LEU A 217 -20.06 0.07 -33.32
C LEU A 217 -19.74 -0.84 -34.49
N LYS A 218 -20.60 -0.92 -35.51
CA LYS A 218 -20.39 -1.82 -36.66
C LYS A 218 -19.12 -1.48 -37.44
N LYS A 219 -18.90 -0.21 -37.76
CA LYS A 219 -17.88 0.25 -38.71
C LYS A 219 -16.55 0.65 -38.09
N GLU A 220 -16.51 1.08 -36.83
CA GLU A 220 -15.30 1.64 -36.22
C GLU A 220 -14.83 0.86 -34.99
N ASN A 221 -15.76 0.50 -34.09
CA ASN A 221 -15.39 -0.01 -32.77
C ASN A 221 -15.48 -1.54 -32.62
N SER A 222 -16.22 -2.22 -33.50
CA SER A 222 -16.41 -3.66 -33.41
C SER A 222 -15.08 -4.40 -33.60
N LEU A 223 -15.04 -5.61 -33.05
CA LEU A 223 -13.97 -6.57 -33.32
C LEU A 223 -13.78 -6.75 -34.84
N TYR A 224 -14.89 -6.80 -35.56
CA TYR A 224 -14.95 -7.04 -37.00
C TYR A 224 -14.39 -5.88 -37.82
N ALA A 225 -14.56 -4.65 -37.34
CA ALA A 225 -14.05 -3.45 -38.00
C ALA A 225 -12.56 -3.19 -37.73
N ARG A 226 -12.09 -3.47 -36.52
CA ARG A 226 -10.75 -3.03 -36.09
C ARG A 226 -9.62 -4.00 -36.42
N TYR A 227 -9.93 -5.29 -36.53
CA TYR A 227 -8.91 -6.32 -36.60
C TYR A 227 -9.07 -7.16 -37.87
N PRO A 228 -7.96 -7.60 -38.50
CA PRO A 228 -8.02 -8.58 -39.59
C PRO A 228 -8.58 -9.93 -39.11
N GLU A 229 -9.07 -10.76 -40.03
CA GLU A 229 -9.84 -11.98 -39.72
C GLU A 229 -9.12 -12.98 -38.82
N ASP A 230 -7.82 -13.15 -39.01
CA ASP A 230 -6.94 -14.01 -38.21
C ASP A 230 -6.90 -13.58 -36.74
N VAL A 231 -6.76 -12.29 -36.46
CA VAL A 231 -6.78 -11.71 -35.11
C VAL A 231 -8.17 -11.87 -34.50
N GLN A 232 -9.23 -11.66 -35.29
CA GLN A 232 -10.60 -11.90 -34.82
C GLN A 232 -10.80 -13.36 -34.39
N TYR A 233 -10.28 -14.32 -35.17
CA TYR A 233 -10.33 -15.74 -34.86
C TYR A 233 -9.59 -16.07 -33.56
N LEU A 234 -8.37 -15.57 -33.38
CA LEU A 234 -7.58 -15.78 -32.16
C LEU A 234 -8.27 -15.24 -30.90
N ILE A 235 -8.90 -14.06 -31.00
CA ILE A 235 -9.65 -13.46 -29.88
C ILE A 235 -10.85 -14.34 -29.50
N LYS A 236 -11.59 -14.86 -30.48
CA LYS A 236 -12.72 -15.79 -30.27
C LYS A 236 -12.24 -17.09 -29.61
N LEU A 237 -11.14 -17.66 -30.11
CA LEU A 237 -10.54 -18.90 -29.58
C LEU A 237 -10.11 -18.72 -28.12
N LYS A 238 -9.38 -17.64 -27.81
CA LYS A 238 -8.96 -17.30 -26.44
C LYS A 238 -10.16 -17.17 -25.50
N GLY A 239 -11.23 -16.53 -25.95
CA GLY A 239 -12.47 -16.40 -25.18
C GLY A 239 -13.13 -17.76 -24.89
N ALA A 240 -13.18 -18.65 -25.89
CA ALA A 240 -13.70 -20.00 -25.73
C ALA A 240 -12.87 -20.82 -24.72
N LEU A 241 -11.54 -20.77 -24.83
CA LEU A 241 -10.61 -21.43 -23.92
C LEU A 241 -10.77 -20.94 -22.48
N ASN A 242 -10.80 -19.62 -22.26
CA ASN A 242 -10.96 -19.05 -20.92
C ASN A 242 -12.28 -19.47 -20.26
N ARG A 243 -13.37 -19.60 -21.02
CA ARG A 243 -14.64 -20.11 -20.50
C ARG A 243 -14.54 -21.56 -20.03
N GLN A 244 -13.81 -22.40 -20.77
CA GLN A 244 -13.57 -23.79 -20.35
C GLN A 244 -12.70 -23.87 -19.10
N ILE A 245 -11.61 -23.09 -19.04
CA ILE A 245 -10.74 -23.01 -17.86
C ILE A 245 -11.55 -22.60 -16.63
N ASN A 246 -12.31 -21.51 -16.71
CA ASN A 246 -13.12 -21.01 -15.59
C ASN A 246 -14.22 -22.00 -15.14
N LYS A 247 -14.74 -22.82 -16.07
CA LYS A 247 -15.70 -23.87 -15.74
C LYS A 247 -15.02 -25.02 -14.99
N ALA A 248 -13.81 -25.41 -15.39
CA ALA A 248 -13.04 -26.46 -14.74
C ALA A 248 -12.54 -26.03 -13.35
N THR A 249 -12.05 -24.81 -13.19
CA THR A 249 -11.58 -24.28 -11.89
C THR A 249 -12.72 -24.22 -10.87
N LYS A 250 -13.90 -23.71 -11.25
CA LYS A 250 -15.08 -23.72 -10.36
C LYS A 250 -15.50 -25.12 -9.93
N LYS A 251 -15.37 -26.13 -10.81
CA LYS A 251 -15.68 -27.53 -10.48
C LYS A 251 -14.68 -28.13 -9.49
N ASN A 252 -13.42 -27.69 -9.52
CA ASN A 252 -12.39 -28.17 -8.59
C ASN A 252 -12.43 -27.45 -7.23
N GLU A 253 -13.09 -26.29 -7.15
CA GLU A 253 -13.31 -25.52 -5.91
C GLU A 253 -14.63 -25.87 -5.18
N SER A 254 -15.52 -26.63 -5.84
CA SER A 254 -16.78 -27.14 -5.26
C SER A 254 -16.62 -28.59 -4.80
#